data_AF-A0A929SKP6-F1
#
_entry.id   AF-A0A929SKP6-F1
#
_cell.length_a   1.000
_cell.length_b   1.000
_cell.length_c   1.000
_cell.angle_alpha   90.00
_cell.angle_beta   90.00
_cell.angle_gamma   90.00
#
_symmetry.space_group_name_H-M   'P 1'
#
loop_
_entity.id
_entity.type
_entity.pdbx_description
1 polymer ?
#
loop_
_entity_poly.entity_id
_entity_poly.type
_entity_poly.pdbx_seq_one_letter_code
_entity_poly.pdbx_strand_id
1 'polypeptide(L)'
;ITPIIRGIANENRVPVLIDDSLQSIPSWQGYAGSSTRTYLDPDLISKVEIEKGPSLKADATGATGGVVRMNTVGYKDIIPEDKDWGFRLRLGTMSNTTNKPALYTRGGYRTKWIDECYTNRSGKCPKQTYNPDAKYSSKNPFHNIGKSYNYSIAFSKKWENADVVLAYAKKKQGNYFVGRHGAVPVIEKIEYKDEEDFEVYRDPKLKNRFGRPLTYEEDVRIGRLKFKEQNGYTYFRGGEEVLNTSQDNQSYLAKLNTYNDAHALNLTYRGYRSKFGELMPSITSFRGDGALQGEGTEVKTDSYSAKYIFDPENPFIKLALSGYYTKSDTSSFTPFIEDLVDFSSRHAHFTISEQKGTNLSNTSVAQIFDKPLT
;
A
#
# COMPACT_ATOMS: atom_id res chain seq x y z
N ILE A 1 3.18 4.29 -2.35
CA ILE A 1 3.36 4.86 -3.70
C ILE A 1 4.56 4.22 -4.39
N THR A 2 4.49 4.07 -5.71
CA THR A 2 5.61 3.65 -6.56
C THR A 2 5.56 4.57 -7.79
N PRO A 3 6.42 5.61 -7.85
CA PRO A 3 6.36 6.57 -8.94
C PRO A 3 6.82 5.92 -10.24
N ILE A 4 6.11 6.21 -11.34
CA ILE A 4 6.48 5.81 -12.69
C ILE A 4 6.64 7.09 -13.51
N ILE A 5 7.86 7.39 -13.95
CA ILE A 5 8.15 8.57 -14.78
C ILE A 5 8.66 8.09 -16.14
N ARG A 6 7.92 8.43 -17.21
CA ARG A 6 8.25 8.04 -18.59
C ARG A 6 8.47 6.52 -18.76
N GLY A 7 7.70 5.71 -18.04
CA GLY A 7 7.79 4.24 -18.07
C GLY A 7 8.90 3.65 -17.18
N ILE A 8 9.69 4.48 -16.51
CA ILE A 8 10.76 4.05 -15.60
C ILE A 8 10.24 4.07 -14.17
N ALA A 9 10.51 3.01 -13.40
CA ALA A 9 10.08 2.83 -12.00
C ALA A 9 11.02 1.88 -11.25
N ASN A 10 10.86 1.76 -9.93
CA ASN A 10 11.57 0.82 -9.04
C ASN A 10 13.11 0.94 -9.02
N GLU A 11 13.74 0.23 -8.08
CA GLU A 11 15.21 0.11 -7.91
C GLU A 11 15.91 1.47 -7.87
N ASN A 12 15.28 2.47 -7.26
CA ASN A 12 15.77 3.86 -7.18
C ASN A 12 16.07 4.53 -8.54
N ARG A 13 15.55 4.00 -9.65
CA ARG A 13 15.57 4.69 -10.96
C ARG A 13 14.72 5.95 -10.94
N VAL A 14 13.69 5.96 -10.09
CA VAL A 14 12.94 7.14 -9.67
C VAL A 14 12.90 7.17 -8.13
N PRO A 15 13.92 7.72 -7.45
CA PRO A 15 13.96 7.73 -6.00
C PRO A 15 12.92 8.70 -5.43
N VAL A 16 12.39 8.33 -4.25
CA VAL A 16 11.50 9.19 -3.44
C VAL A 16 12.27 9.63 -2.21
N LEU A 17 12.43 10.94 -2.05
CA LEU A 17 13.04 11.56 -0.88
C LEU A 17 11.94 12.20 -0.02
N ILE A 18 11.93 11.91 1.28
CA ILE A 18 11.04 12.57 2.25
C ILE A 18 11.90 13.27 3.29
N ASP A 19 11.84 14.59 3.35
CA ASP A 19 12.73 15.44 4.17
C ASP A 19 14.21 15.02 4.01
N ASP A 20 14.69 14.97 2.77
CA ASP A 20 16.05 14.56 2.38
C ASP A 20 16.44 13.09 2.68
N SER A 21 15.51 12.27 3.18
CA SER A 21 15.71 10.84 3.42
C SER A 21 15.17 10.00 2.27
N LEU A 22 16.00 9.13 1.68
CA LEU A 22 15.58 8.16 0.69
C LEU A 22 14.62 7.14 1.29
N GLN A 23 13.52 6.88 0.58
CA GLN A 23 12.51 5.90 0.95
C GLN A 23 12.40 4.80 -0.12
N SER A 24 12.95 3.62 0.17
CA SER A 24 13.04 2.52 -0.80
C SER A 24 12.65 1.17 -0.20
N ILE A 25 11.41 1.01 0.28
CA ILE A 25 11.01 -0.21 1.00
C ILE A 25 10.69 -1.33 0.00
N PRO A 26 11.35 -2.50 0.09
CA PRO A 26 11.02 -3.63 -0.77
C PRO A 26 9.63 -4.18 -0.43
N SER A 27 8.85 -4.48 -1.45
CA SER A 27 7.52 -5.06 -1.33
C SER A 27 7.43 -6.28 -2.24
N TRP A 28 7.20 -7.44 -1.62
CA TRP A 28 7.02 -8.71 -2.31
C TRP A 28 5.74 -8.72 -3.16
N GLN A 29 5.83 -9.25 -4.38
CA GLN A 29 4.73 -9.30 -5.37
C GLN A 29 4.47 -10.74 -5.85
N GLY A 30 4.85 -11.76 -5.06
CA GLY A 30 4.74 -13.15 -5.50
C GLY A 30 5.74 -13.48 -6.61
N TYR A 31 5.28 -14.25 -7.61
CA TYR A 31 6.08 -14.62 -8.79
C TYR A 31 6.53 -13.42 -9.63
N ALA A 32 5.87 -12.25 -9.49
CA ALA A 32 6.28 -11.02 -10.15
C ALA A 32 7.53 -10.37 -9.52
N GLY A 33 8.09 -10.98 -8.46
CA GLY A 33 9.33 -10.54 -7.83
C GLY A 33 9.10 -9.56 -6.68
N SER A 34 9.91 -8.50 -6.64
CA SER A 34 9.85 -7.44 -5.64
C SER A 34 9.75 -6.09 -6.35
N SER A 35 9.07 -5.14 -5.71
CA SER A 35 9.00 -3.75 -6.16
C SER A 35 9.37 -2.80 -5.03
N THR A 36 9.75 -1.57 -5.37
CA THR A 36 10.02 -0.54 -4.37
C THR A 36 8.74 0.24 -4.07
N ARG A 37 8.36 0.32 -2.79
CA ARG A 37 7.24 1.13 -2.33
C ARG A 37 7.71 2.17 -1.31
N THR A 38 7.01 3.29 -1.29
CA THR A 38 7.12 4.32 -0.24
C THR A 38 5.77 4.45 0.46
N TYR A 39 5.76 4.43 1.78
CA TYR A 39 4.55 4.55 2.58
C TYR A 39 4.52 5.89 3.31
N LEU A 40 3.48 6.69 3.06
CA LEU A 40 3.28 7.99 3.66
C LEU A 40 1.80 8.36 3.63
N ASP A 41 1.37 9.22 4.55
CA ASP A 41 0.02 9.80 4.53
C ASP A 41 0.06 11.19 3.90
N PRO A 42 -0.74 11.45 2.85
CA PRO A 42 -0.77 12.75 2.18
C PRO A 42 -1.15 13.91 3.11
N ASP A 43 -1.88 13.66 4.20
CA ASP A 43 -2.21 14.73 5.16
C ASP A 43 -0.98 15.26 5.90
N LEU A 44 0.10 14.49 5.96
CA LEU A 44 1.35 14.89 6.61
C LEU A 44 2.39 15.45 5.62
N ILE A 45 1.98 15.74 4.38
CA ILE A 45 2.83 16.35 3.34
C ILE A 45 2.46 17.81 3.13
N SER A 46 3.48 18.67 3.05
CA SER A 46 3.34 20.09 2.71
C SER A 46 3.62 20.37 1.24
N LYS A 47 4.70 19.79 0.70
CA LYS A 47 5.14 20.02 -0.67
C LYS A 47 5.56 18.72 -1.34
N VAL A 48 5.27 18.60 -2.63
CA VAL A 48 5.82 17.58 -3.53
C VAL A 48 6.45 18.27 -4.73
N GLU A 49 7.69 17.93 -5.03
CA GLU A 49 8.43 18.36 -6.21
C GLU A 49 8.79 17.13 -7.04
N ILE A 50 8.55 17.20 -8.35
CA ILE A 50 8.82 16.11 -9.28
C ILE A 50 9.75 16.61 -10.37
N GLU A 51 10.96 16.08 -10.38
CA GLU A 51 11.96 16.28 -11.43
C GLU A 51 11.86 15.11 -12.41
N LYS A 52 11.68 15.40 -13.70
CA LYS A 52 11.49 14.36 -14.73
C LYS A 52 12.76 14.23 -15.57
N GLY A 53 13.17 13.00 -15.85
CA GLY A 53 14.41 12.69 -16.57
C GLY A 53 15.60 12.51 -15.63
N PRO A 54 16.78 12.16 -16.17
CA PRO A 54 17.98 11.98 -15.36
C PRO A 54 18.32 13.25 -14.57
N SER A 55 18.65 13.09 -13.29
CA SER A 55 19.04 14.21 -12.42
C SER A 55 20.51 14.07 -12.01
N LEU A 56 21.25 15.18 -12.10
CA LEU A 56 22.66 15.27 -11.69
C LEU A 56 22.85 15.93 -10.31
N LYS A 57 21.75 16.27 -9.61
CA LYS A 57 21.82 16.81 -8.25
C LYS A 57 22.41 15.77 -7.29
N ALA A 58 23.12 16.25 -6.26
CA ALA A 58 23.82 15.40 -5.31
C ALA A 58 22.89 14.38 -4.60
N ASP A 59 21.66 14.77 -4.31
CA ASP A 59 20.64 13.95 -3.66
C ASP A 59 19.96 12.93 -4.60
N ALA A 60 20.28 12.98 -5.90
CA ALA A 60 19.63 12.21 -6.96
C ALA A 60 20.55 11.20 -7.63
N THR A 61 21.62 10.79 -6.95
CA THR A 61 22.60 9.85 -7.49
C THR A 61 21.92 8.53 -7.91
N GLY A 62 22.08 8.14 -9.17
CA GLY A 62 21.46 6.94 -9.75
C GLY A 62 20.03 7.13 -10.28
N ALA A 63 19.45 8.34 -10.18
CA ALA A 63 18.14 8.66 -10.70
C ALA A 63 18.15 8.79 -12.23
N THR A 64 17.70 7.74 -12.94
CA THR A 64 17.67 7.69 -14.41
C THR A 64 16.33 8.13 -15.02
N GLY A 65 15.22 7.96 -14.29
CA GLY A 65 13.88 8.33 -14.76
C GLY A 65 13.37 9.67 -14.26
N GLY A 66 13.88 10.15 -13.12
CA GLY A 66 13.40 11.35 -12.42
C GLY A 66 13.59 11.23 -10.92
N VAL A 67 13.16 12.23 -10.16
CA VAL A 67 13.23 12.26 -8.69
C VAL A 67 11.93 12.82 -8.14
N VAL A 68 11.42 12.23 -7.07
CA VAL A 68 10.29 12.77 -6.31
C VAL A 68 10.78 13.24 -4.95
N ARG A 69 10.65 14.52 -4.65
CA ARG A 69 11.01 15.11 -3.35
C ARG A 69 9.75 15.52 -2.63
N MET A 70 9.63 15.13 -1.38
CA MET A 70 8.51 15.46 -0.52
C MET A 70 9.00 16.10 0.76
N ASN A 71 8.32 17.17 1.17
CA ASN A 71 8.49 17.76 2.49
C ASN A 71 7.27 17.44 3.33
N THR A 72 7.49 16.94 4.54
CA THR A 72 6.40 16.79 5.49
C THR A 72 6.04 18.13 6.11
N VAL A 73 4.84 18.21 6.68
CA VAL A 73 4.31 19.40 7.36
C VAL A 73 5.34 20.02 8.31
N GLY A 74 5.54 21.33 8.21
CA GLY A 74 6.40 22.15 9.05
C GLY A 74 5.62 23.19 9.85
N TYR A 75 6.31 24.00 10.66
CA TYR A 75 5.65 25.00 11.51
C TYR A 75 4.87 26.04 10.70
N LYS A 76 5.39 26.46 9.53
CA LYS A 76 4.75 27.43 8.63
C LYS A 76 3.41 26.95 8.06
N ASP A 77 3.18 25.64 8.05
CA ASP A 77 1.93 25.05 7.56
C ASP A 77 0.83 25.00 8.65
N ILE A 78 1.17 25.35 9.89
CA ILE A 78 0.29 25.21 11.06
C ILE A 78 0.13 26.54 11.82
N ILE A 79 1.21 27.30 11.97
CA ILE A 79 1.23 28.54 12.75
C ILE A 79 0.81 29.73 11.85
N PRO A 80 -0.25 30.47 12.20
CA PRO A 80 -0.61 31.73 11.52
C PRO A 80 0.49 32.78 11.61
N GLU A 81 0.57 33.71 10.65
CA GLU A 81 1.68 34.67 10.50
C GLU A 81 2.00 35.47 11.78
N ASP A 82 0.99 35.85 12.56
CA ASP A 82 1.15 36.68 13.77
C ASP A 82 1.11 35.89 15.09
N LYS A 83 1.42 34.59 15.06
CA LYS A 83 1.40 33.71 16.24
C LYS A 83 2.70 32.92 16.38
N ASP A 84 2.95 32.46 17.60
CA ASP A 84 4.06 31.56 17.97
C ASP A 84 3.61 30.10 18.11
N TRP A 85 2.31 29.82 17.97
CA TRP A 85 1.77 28.46 17.99
C TRP A 85 0.55 28.33 17.08
N GLY A 86 0.23 27.09 16.73
CA GLY A 86 -0.92 26.79 15.90
C GLY A 86 -1.41 25.36 16.06
N PHE A 87 -2.66 25.14 15.67
CA PHE A 87 -3.31 23.84 15.65
C PHE A 87 -4.08 23.66 14.35
N ARG A 88 -3.98 22.49 13.73
CA ARG A 88 -4.66 22.13 12.50
C ARG A 88 -5.48 20.87 12.72
N LEU A 89 -6.77 20.94 12.40
CA LEU A 89 -7.67 19.79 12.36
C LEU A 89 -8.19 19.60 10.94
N ARG A 90 -8.13 18.37 10.42
CA ARG A 90 -8.81 17.96 9.20
C ARG A 90 -9.72 16.78 9.52
N LEU A 91 -10.92 16.82 8.98
CA LEU A 91 -11.91 15.76 9.06
C LEU A 91 -12.41 15.48 7.65
N GLY A 92 -12.56 14.21 7.31
CA GLY A 92 -13.09 13.80 6.02
C GLY A 92 -13.86 12.50 6.12
N THR A 93 -14.83 12.35 5.24
CA THR A 93 -15.59 11.10 5.07
C THR A 93 -15.79 10.85 3.58
N MET A 94 -16.13 9.62 3.24
CA MET A 94 -16.33 9.21 1.86
C MET A 94 -17.52 8.24 1.80
N SER A 95 -18.36 8.41 0.77
CA SER A 95 -19.40 7.45 0.42
C SER A 95 -18.84 6.38 -0.53
N ASN A 96 -19.71 5.66 -1.24
CA ASN A 96 -19.34 4.60 -2.20
C ASN A 96 -18.36 3.56 -1.63
N THR A 97 -18.46 3.29 -0.34
CA THR A 97 -17.70 2.26 0.34
C THR A 97 -18.57 1.46 1.30
N THR A 98 -18.09 0.31 1.73
CA THR A 98 -18.73 -0.53 2.75
C THR A 98 -17.66 -1.15 3.65
N ASN A 99 -18.04 -1.49 4.87
CA ASN A 99 -17.14 -2.21 5.77
C ASN A 99 -16.69 -3.53 5.14
N LYS A 100 -15.40 -3.84 5.31
CA LYS A 100 -14.78 -5.10 4.94
C LYS A 100 -15.63 -6.27 5.46
N PRO A 101 -16.04 -7.24 4.61
CA PRO A 101 -16.79 -8.41 5.04
C PRO A 101 -15.88 -9.41 5.75
N ALA A 102 -16.43 -10.53 6.18
CA ALA A 102 -15.65 -11.60 6.78
C ALA A 102 -14.55 -12.08 5.82
N LEU A 103 -13.42 -12.53 6.38
CA LEU A 103 -12.37 -13.14 5.59
C LEU A 103 -12.94 -14.32 4.78
N TYR A 104 -12.39 -14.51 3.58
CA TYR A 104 -12.78 -15.55 2.63
C TYR A 104 -14.20 -15.41 2.05
N THR A 105 -14.88 -14.29 2.29
CA THR A 105 -16.07 -13.92 1.53
C THR A 105 -15.72 -13.88 0.04
N ARG A 106 -16.52 -14.55 -0.80
CA ARG A 106 -16.36 -14.54 -2.25
C ARG A 106 -17.18 -13.41 -2.87
N GLY A 107 -16.72 -12.92 -4.01
CA GLY A 107 -17.39 -11.89 -4.80
C GLY A 107 -17.08 -12.07 -6.28
N GLY A 108 -17.65 -11.20 -7.09
CA GLY A 108 -17.68 -11.31 -8.54
C GLY A 108 -18.33 -12.61 -9.00
N TYR A 109 -18.14 -12.92 -10.28
CA TYR A 109 -18.40 -14.24 -10.83
C TYR A 109 -17.26 -15.20 -10.50
N ARG A 110 -17.60 -16.46 -10.21
CA ARG A 110 -16.61 -17.53 -10.16
C ARG A 110 -16.42 -18.18 -11.51
N THR A 111 -15.17 -18.39 -11.90
CA THR A 111 -14.80 -18.97 -13.20
C THR A 111 -14.86 -20.49 -13.20
N LYS A 112 -14.74 -21.13 -12.04
CA LYS A 112 -14.82 -22.57 -11.83
C LYS A 112 -15.51 -22.85 -10.49
N TRP A 113 -16.39 -23.85 -10.43
CA TRP A 113 -17.09 -24.24 -9.20
C TRP A 113 -17.57 -25.69 -9.26
N ILE A 114 -17.86 -26.28 -8.10
CA ILE A 114 -18.54 -27.57 -7.99
C ILE A 114 -20.04 -27.33 -8.14
N ASP A 115 -20.60 -27.72 -9.30
CA ASP A 115 -22.02 -27.56 -9.61
C ASP A 115 -22.88 -28.65 -8.95
N GLU A 116 -22.35 -29.86 -8.91
CA GLU A 116 -22.98 -31.01 -8.26
C GLU A 116 -21.89 -31.93 -7.70
N CYS A 117 -22.18 -32.55 -6.57
CA CYS A 117 -21.29 -33.52 -5.94
C CYS A 117 -22.03 -34.86 -5.88
N TYR A 118 -21.59 -35.83 -6.68
CA TYR A 118 -22.26 -37.12 -6.82
C TYR A 118 -21.94 -38.04 -5.65
N THR A 119 -20.68 -38.03 -5.20
CA THR A 119 -20.28 -38.68 -3.95
C THR A 119 -19.88 -37.62 -2.94
N ASN A 120 -20.34 -37.71 -1.70
CA ASN A 120 -19.92 -36.81 -0.62
C ASN A 120 -19.52 -37.63 0.61
N ARG A 121 -18.67 -38.62 0.39
CA ARG A 121 -18.17 -39.58 1.40
C ARG A 121 -17.44 -38.86 2.55
N SER A 122 -16.77 -37.76 2.24
CA SER A 122 -16.04 -36.88 3.16
C SER A 122 -16.94 -35.93 3.96
N GLY A 123 -18.16 -35.66 3.48
CA GLY A 123 -19.00 -34.58 3.98
C GLY A 123 -18.44 -33.18 3.71
N LYS A 124 -17.39 -33.06 2.90
CA LYS A 124 -16.67 -31.83 2.63
C LYS A 124 -16.94 -31.25 1.24
N CYS A 125 -17.85 -31.81 0.46
CA CYS A 125 -18.11 -31.36 -0.91
C CYS A 125 -19.45 -30.59 -1.03
N PRO A 126 -19.53 -29.31 -0.62
CA PRO A 126 -20.75 -28.54 -0.76
C PRO A 126 -20.98 -28.15 -2.23
N LYS A 127 -22.25 -28.15 -2.65
CA LYS A 127 -22.66 -27.52 -3.91
C LYS A 127 -22.32 -26.02 -3.88
N GLN A 128 -21.80 -25.53 -5.00
CA GLN A 128 -21.35 -24.15 -5.16
C GLN A 128 -22.08 -23.47 -6.31
N THR A 129 -21.87 -22.17 -6.45
CA THR A 129 -22.43 -21.37 -7.53
C THR A 129 -21.36 -20.49 -8.15
N TYR A 130 -21.51 -20.23 -9.45
CA TYR A 130 -20.74 -19.23 -10.16
C TYR A 130 -21.11 -17.80 -9.76
N ASN A 131 -22.26 -17.63 -9.10
CA ASN A 131 -22.85 -16.34 -8.76
C ASN A 131 -22.94 -16.14 -7.23
N PRO A 132 -21.81 -15.95 -6.53
CA PRO A 132 -21.81 -15.72 -5.09
C PRO A 132 -22.54 -14.43 -4.73
N ASP A 133 -23.14 -14.42 -3.55
CA ASP A 133 -23.80 -13.24 -3.00
C ASP A 133 -22.81 -12.09 -2.82
N ALA A 134 -23.26 -10.87 -3.13
CA ALA A 134 -22.44 -9.68 -3.04
C ALA A 134 -23.26 -8.47 -2.59
N LYS A 135 -22.59 -7.49 -1.99
CA LYS A 135 -23.20 -6.19 -1.68
C LYS A 135 -23.15 -5.33 -2.93
N TYR A 136 -24.16 -4.48 -3.08
CA TYR A 136 -24.25 -3.53 -4.20
C TYR A 136 -24.31 -2.11 -3.68
N SER A 137 -23.68 -1.21 -4.44
CA SER A 137 -23.80 0.23 -4.26
C SER A 137 -25.26 0.65 -4.30
N SER A 138 -25.58 1.73 -3.57
CA SER A 138 -26.88 2.41 -3.66
C SER A 138 -26.85 3.50 -4.73
N LYS A 139 -28.00 3.91 -5.26
CA LYS A 139 -28.12 5.13 -6.08
C LYS A 139 -28.04 6.40 -5.23
N ASN A 140 -28.23 6.29 -3.91
CA ASN A 140 -28.11 7.41 -2.98
C ASN A 140 -26.61 7.79 -2.80
N PRO A 141 -26.19 9.02 -3.15
CA PRO A 141 -24.80 9.45 -3.02
C PRO A 141 -24.31 9.54 -1.56
N PHE A 142 -25.23 9.60 -0.59
CA PHE A 142 -24.92 9.63 0.84
C PHE A 142 -24.92 8.25 1.50
N HIS A 143 -25.18 7.18 0.73
CA HIS A 143 -25.14 5.83 1.26
C HIS A 143 -23.76 5.49 1.83
N ASN A 144 -23.76 4.91 3.04
CA ASN A 144 -22.55 4.51 3.78
C ASN A 144 -21.56 5.65 4.10
N ILE A 145 -22.00 6.91 4.10
CA ILE A 145 -21.21 7.97 4.72
C ILE A 145 -20.90 7.61 6.18
N GLY A 146 -19.67 7.92 6.61
CA GLY A 146 -19.15 7.56 7.93
C GLY A 146 -18.58 6.14 8.04
N LYS A 147 -18.81 5.24 7.06
CA LYS A 147 -18.13 3.93 7.04
C LYS A 147 -16.65 4.07 6.69
N SER A 148 -16.31 5.06 5.88
CA SER A 148 -14.95 5.49 5.60
C SER A 148 -14.75 6.91 6.11
N TYR A 149 -13.65 7.14 6.81
CA TYR A 149 -13.31 8.44 7.38
C TYR A 149 -11.80 8.63 7.41
N ASN A 150 -11.39 9.90 7.42
CA ASN A 150 -10.05 10.30 7.74
C ASN A 150 -10.10 11.47 8.72
N TYR A 151 -9.07 11.57 9.54
CA TYR A 151 -8.82 12.77 10.31
C TYR A 151 -7.33 12.95 10.51
N SER A 152 -6.89 14.20 10.60
CA SER A 152 -5.54 14.52 11.02
C SER A 152 -5.55 15.71 11.96
N ILE A 153 -4.66 15.63 12.96
CA ILE A 153 -4.38 16.70 13.90
C ILE A 153 -2.91 17.05 13.80
N ALA A 154 -2.60 18.33 13.82
CA ALA A 154 -1.22 18.80 13.89
C ALA A 154 -1.14 19.99 14.83
N PHE A 155 -0.07 20.02 15.63
CA PHE A 155 0.26 21.10 16.53
C PHE A 155 1.68 21.56 16.24
N SER A 156 1.90 22.86 16.32
CA SER A 156 3.24 23.43 16.25
C SER A 156 3.39 24.58 17.20
N LYS A 157 4.61 24.71 17.73
CA LYS A 157 5.05 25.86 18.51
C LYS A 157 6.42 26.29 18.02
N LYS A 158 6.61 27.60 17.90
CA LYS A 158 7.83 28.26 17.48
C LYS A 158 8.31 29.16 18.62
N TRP A 159 9.60 29.09 18.90
CA TRP A 159 10.36 29.99 19.75
C TRP A 159 11.33 30.79 18.88
N GLU A 160 12.11 31.66 19.50
CA GLU A 160 13.14 32.46 18.83
C GLU A 160 14.17 31.61 18.08
N ASN A 161 14.65 30.54 18.73
CA ASN A 161 15.75 29.68 18.26
C ASN A 161 15.33 28.22 18.02
N ALA A 162 14.03 27.92 18.02
CA ALA A 162 13.55 26.55 17.84
C ALA A 162 12.11 26.49 17.34
N ASP A 163 11.73 25.37 16.73
CA ASP A 163 10.34 25.02 16.50
C ASP A 163 10.09 23.52 16.67
N VAL A 164 8.86 23.17 17.04
CA VAL A 164 8.40 21.79 17.18
C VAL A 164 7.14 21.59 16.33
N VAL A 165 7.03 20.42 15.72
CA VAL A 165 5.81 19.97 15.04
C VAL A 165 5.46 18.58 15.52
N LEU A 166 4.21 18.37 15.93
CA LEU A 166 3.65 17.07 16.23
C LEU A 166 2.41 16.88 15.37
N ALA A 167 2.31 15.77 14.64
CA ALA A 167 1.12 15.47 13.86
C ALA A 167 0.76 13.99 13.91
N TYR A 168 -0.55 13.74 13.82
CA TYR A 168 -1.14 12.42 13.75
C TYR A 168 -2.21 12.40 12.65
N ALA A 169 -2.25 11.34 11.87
CA ALA A 169 -3.28 11.10 10.87
C ALA A 169 -3.82 9.67 10.98
N LYS A 170 -5.14 9.52 10.84
CA LYS A 170 -5.85 8.25 10.75
C LYS A 170 -6.70 8.26 9.50
N LYS A 171 -6.61 7.20 8.70
CA LYS A 171 -7.48 6.97 7.55
C LYS A 171 -8.02 5.55 7.57
N LYS A 172 -9.34 5.42 7.74
CA LYS A 172 -10.03 4.14 7.66
C LYS A 172 -10.96 4.16 6.45
N GLN A 173 -10.79 3.19 5.57
CA GLN A 173 -11.53 3.09 4.33
C GLN A 173 -12.02 1.66 4.12
N GLY A 174 -13.32 1.53 3.85
CA GLY A 174 -13.95 0.29 3.46
C GLY A 174 -13.58 -0.15 2.04
N ASN A 175 -14.15 -1.28 1.64
CA ASN A 175 -14.12 -1.73 0.25
C ASN A 175 -14.94 -0.78 -0.64
N TYR A 176 -14.48 -0.55 -1.86
CA TYR A 176 -15.20 0.25 -2.87
C TYR A 176 -16.31 -0.54 -3.54
N PHE A 177 -17.19 0.16 -4.27
CA PHE A 177 -18.09 -0.46 -5.24
C PHE A 177 -17.68 -0.13 -6.69
N VAL A 178 -17.91 -1.09 -7.59
CA VAL A 178 -17.72 -0.92 -9.03
C VAL A 178 -18.70 0.13 -9.58
N GLY A 179 -18.29 0.86 -10.62
CA GLY A 179 -19.21 1.72 -11.38
C GLY A 179 -20.34 0.93 -12.06
N ARG A 180 -21.44 1.60 -12.39
CA ARG A 180 -22.60 0.97 -13.07
C ARG A 180 -22.62 1.11 -14.59
N HIS A 181 -21.81 2.02 -15.13
CA HIS A 181 -21.85 2.41 -16.55
C HIS A 181 -20.61 1.98 -17.35
N GLY A 182 -19.67 1.28 -16.70
CA GLY A 182 -18.50 0.72 -17.37
C GLY A 182 -18.79 -0.64 -18.01
N ALA A 183 -17.84 -1.15 -18.77
CA ALA A 183 -17.89 -2.53 -19.24
C ALA A 183 -17.90 -3.51 -18.06
N VAL A 184 -18.83 -4.46 -18.10
CA VAL A 184 -18.96 -5.54 -17.12
C VAL A 184 -18.88 -6.88 -17.85
N PRO A 185 -18.40 -7.95 -17.20
CA PRO A 185 -18.29 -9.26 -17.79
C PRO A 185 -19.67 -9.75 -18.26
N VAL A 186 -19.74 -10.22 -19.51
CA VAL A 186 -20.92 -10.85 -20.10
C VAL A 186 -20.62 -12.33 -20.29
N ILE A 187 -21.45 -13.17 -19.67
CA ILE A 187 -21.34 -14.62 -19.76
C ILE A 187 -21.70 -15.03 -21.20
N GLU A 188 -20.82 -15.79 -21.84
CA GLU A 188 -21.06 -16.38 -23.16
C GLU A 188 -21.72 -17.75 -23.03
N LYS A 189 -21.13 -18.62 -22.21
CA LYS A 189 -21.63 -19.97 -21.94
C LYS A 189 -21.09 -20.50 -20.61
N ILE A 190 -21.78 -21.52 -20.11
CA ILE A 190 -21.34 -22.35 -19.00
C ILE A 190 -21.03 -23.74 -19.56
N GLU A 191 -19.86 -24.26 -19.25
CA GLU A 191 -19.43 -25.61 -19.62
C GLU A 191 -19.46 -26.50 -18.37
N TYR A 192 -20.02 -27.69 -18.51
CA TYR A 192 -20.03 -28.69 -17.45
C TYR A 192 -19.15 -29.86 -17.84
N LYS A 193 -18.40 -30.37 -16.86
CA LYS A 193 -17.57 -31.56 -17.02
C LYS A 193 -17.64 -32.38 -15.75
N ASP A 194 -17.95 -33.67 -15.89
CA ASP A 194 -17.83 -34.61 -14.78
C ASP A 194 -16.35 -34.98 -14.59
N GLU A 195 -15.89 -34.94 -13.35
CA GLU A 195 -14.54 -35.31 -12.92
C GLU A 195 -14.66 -36.36 -11.82
N GLU A 196 -14.09 -37.54 -12.08
CA GLU A 196 -13.96 -38.64 -11.11
C GLU A 196 -12.75 -38.38 -10.21
N ASP A 197 -12.79 -38.89 -8.98
CA ASP A 197 -11.72 -38.79 -7.99
C ASP A 197 -11.19 -37.34 -7.77
N PHE A 198 -12.09 -36.35 -7.74
CA PHE A 198 -11.72 -34.95 -7.53
C PHE A 198 -11.33 -34.72 -6.07
N GLU A 199 -10.11 -34.23 -5.81
CA GLU A 199 -9.63 -33.91 -4.46
C GLU A 199 -10.47 -32.76 -3.86
N VAL A 200 -11.28 -33.07 -2.85
CA VAL A 200 -12.14 -32.08 -2.17
C VAL A 200 -11.57 -31.63 -0.83
N TYR A 201 -10.69 -32.41 -0.21
CA TYR A 201 -10.11 -32.05 1.08
C TYR A 201 -8.84 -32.86 1.33
N ARG A 202 -7.81 -32.18 1.85
CA ARG A 202 -6.57 -32.80 2.31
C ARG A 202 -6.47 -32.61 3.81
N ASP A 203 -6.49 -33.69 4.57
CA ASP A 203 -6.31 -33.61 6.02
C ASP A 203 -4.81 -33.61 6.37
N PRO A 204 -4.24 -32.50 6.88
CA PRO A 204 -2.83 -32.44 7.21
C PRO A 204 -2.48 -33.24 8.48
N LYS A 205 -3.46 -33.61 9.30
CA LYS A 205 -3.27 -34.35 10.56
C LYS A 205 -3.30 -35.85 10.35
N LEU A 206 -4.16 -36.34 9.45
CA LEU A 206 -4.22 -37.75 9.10
C LEU A 206 -3.21 -38.07 8.00
N LYS A 207 -2.37 -39.08 8.23
CA LYS A 207 -1.34 -39.49 7.26
C LYS A 207 -1.57 -40.92 6.82
N ASN A 208 -1.31 -41.18 5.54
CA ASN A 208 -1.30 -42.54 5.00
C ASN A 208 -0.02 -43.30 5.44
N ARG A 209 0.07 -44.58 5.06
CA ARG A 209 1.22 -45.45 5.40
C ARG A 209 2.59 -44.96 4.92
N PHE A 210 2.63 -43.99 4.02
CA PHE A 210 3.85 -43.37 3.48
C PHE A 210 4.13 -41.98 4.09
N GLY A 211 3.40 -41.60 5.14
CA GLY A 211 3.57 -40.31 5.83
C GLY A 211 3.01 -39.10 5.06
N ARG A 212 2.27 -39.31 3.96
CA ARG A 212 1.62 -38.23 3.20
C ARG A 212 0.25 -37.92 3.79
N PRO A 213 -0.22 -36.66 3.78
CA PRO A 213 -1.58 -36.30 4.17
C PRO A 213 -2.63 -37.16 3.47
N LEU A 214 -3.70 -37.51 4.18
CA LEU A 214 -4.83 -38.23 3.60
C LEU A 214 -5.64 -37.27 2.73
N THR A 215 -5.89 -37.65 1.48
CA THR A 215 -6.75 -36.93 0.54
C THR A 215 -8.13 -37.58 0.51
N TYR A 216 -9.16 -36.76 0.41
CA TYR A 216 -10.53 -37.19 0.17
C TYR A 216 -10.90 -36.79 -1.25
N GLU A 217 -11.37 -37.79 -1.98
CA GLU A 217 -11.71 -37.68 -3.39
C GLU A 217 -13.19 -38.00 -3.57
N GLU A 218 -13.83 -37.25 -4.47
CA GLU A 218 -15.26 -37.38 -4.76
C GLU A 218 -15.53 -37.24 -6.25
N ASP A 219 -16.59 -37.89 -6.72
CA ASP A 219 -17.08 -37.70 -8.09
C ASP A 219 -17.94 -36.44 -8.14
N VAL A 220 -17.58 -35.50 -9.01
CA VAL A 220 -18.20 -34.17 -9.07
C VAL A 220 -18.50 -33.72 -10.49
N ARG A 221 -19.52 -32.86 -10.64
CA ARG A 221 -19.69 -32.05 -11.85
C ARG A 221 -19.10 -30.67 -11.64
N ILE A 222 -18.08 -30.34 -12.43
CA ILE A 222 -17.44 -29.02 -12.44
C ILE A 222 -18.11 -28.12 -13.47
N GLY A 223 -18.57 -26.95 -13.03
CA GLY A 223 -18.97 -25.85 -13.90
C GLY A 223 -17.78 -24.94 -14.20
N ARG A 224 -17.66 -24.50 -15.46
CA ARG A 224 -16.67 -23.51 -15.93
C ARG A 224 -17.38 -22.38 -16.67
N LEU A 225 -17.07 -21.14 -16.31
CA LEU A 225 -17.65 -19.94 -16.89
C LEU A 225 -16.77 -19.40 -18.02
N LYS A 226 -17.36 -19.13 -19.18
CA LYS A 226 -16.71 -18.43 -20.29
C LYS A 226 -17.34 -17.05 -20.47
N PHE A 227 -16.51 -16.02 -20.49
CA PHE A 227 -16.94 -14.65 -20.79
C PHE A 227 -16.69 -14.33 -22.26
N LYS A 228 -17.51 -13.47 -22.85
CA LYS A 228 -17.21 -12.88 -24.16
C LYS A 228 -15.92 -12.06 -24.05
N GLU A 229 -14.92 -12.33 -24.89
CA GLU A 229 -13.58 -11.71 -24.85
C GLU A 229 -13.58 -10.17 -24.92
N GLN A 230 -14.69 -9.53 -25.30
CA GLN A 230 -14.77 -8.10 -25.58
C GLN A 230 -14.93 -7.17 -24.36
N ASN A 231 -15.18 -7.67 -23.13
CA ASN A 231 -15.68 -6.82 -22.03
C ASN A 231 -14.73 -6.61 -20.83
N GLY A 232 -13.44 -6.90 -20.99
CA GLY A 232 -12.41 -6.55 -20.00
C GLY A 232 -12.21 -7.58 -18.88
N TYR A 233 -11.04 -7.49 -18.22
CA TYR A 233 -10.49 -8.47 -17.27
C TYR A 233 -11.14 -8.48 -15.87
N THR A 234 -12.35 -7.96 -15.68
CA THR A 234 -12.98 -7.89 -14.35
C THR A 234 -13.97 -9.03 -14.12
N TYR A 235 -13.93 -9.62 -12.93
CA TYR A 235 -14.91 -10.61 -12.48
C TYR A 235 -16.13 -9.98 -11.83
N PHE A 236 -16.10 -8.69 -11.51
CA PHE A 236 -17.14 -8.02 -10.74
C PHE A 236 -18.30 -7.53 -11.60
N ARG A 237 -19.52 -7.63 -11.08
CA ARG A 237 -20.73 -7.08 -11.70
C ARG A 237 -20.81 -5.57 -11.50
N GLY A 238 -21.65 -4.93 -12.30
CA GLY A 238 -21.89 -3.49 -12.20
C GLY A 238 -22.47 -3.12 -10.84
N GLY A 239 -21.85 -2.15 -10.15
CA GLY A 239 -22.30 -1.71 -8.83
C GLY A 239 -21.88 -2.61 -7.66
N GLU A 240 -21.20 -3.73 -7.90
CA GLU A 240 -20.84 -4.71 -6.87
C GLU A 240 -19.71 -4.23 -5.95
N GLU A 241 -19.66 -4.71 -4.71
CA GLU A 241 -18.53 -4.52 -3.80
C GLU A 241 -17.24 -5.15 -4.36
N VAL A 242 -16.20 -4.33 -4.50
CA VAL A 242 -14.85 -4.79 -4.85
C VAL A 242 -14.14 -5.24 -3.59
N LEU A 243 -14.13 -6.54 -3.37
CA LEU A 243 -13.48 -7.15 -2.22
C LEU A 243 -11.99 -6.82 -2.19
N ASN A 244 -11.43 -6.81 -0.97
CA ASN A 244 -10.01 -6.65 -0.73
C ASN A 244 -9.44 -5.30 -1.19
N THR A 245 -10.23 -4.23 -1.08
CA THR A 245 -9.81 -2.85 -1.38
C THR A 245 -9.80 -1.92 -0.16
N SER A 246 -10.14 -2.45 1.02
CA SER A 246 -10.14 -1.72 2.29
C SER A 246 -8.71 -1.33 2.73
N GLN A 247 -8.58 -0.22 3.43
CA GLN A 247 -7.33 0.19 4.09
C GLN A 247 -7.59 0.81 5.46
N ASP A 248 -6.65 0.62 6.39
CA ASP A 248 -6.62 1.26 7.70
C ASP A 248 -5.20 1.72 8.01
N ASN A 249 -4.98 3.03 7.97
CA ASN A 249 -3.67 3.67 8.06
C ASN A 249 -3.59 4.60 9.28
N GLN A 250 -2.44 4.61 9.93
CA GLN A 250 -2.08 5.49 11.03
C GLN A 250 -0.68 6.06 10.77
N SER A 251 -0.56 7.38 10.88
CA SER A 251 0.70 8.07 10.64
C SER A 251 1.02 9.05 11.74
N TYR A 252 2.31 9.17 12.03
CA TYR A 252 2.87 9.96 13.12
C TYR A 252 4.01 10.80 12.56
N LEU A 253 4.09 12.05 12.97
CA LEU A 253 5.18 12.96 12.64
C LEU A 253 5.59 13.70 13.92
N ALA A 254 6.88 13.71 14.19
CA ALA A 254 7.48 14.61 15.17
C ALA A 254 8.70 15.28 14.56
N LYS A 255 8.78 16.60 14.68
CA LYS A 255 9.94 17.38 14.27
C LYS A 255 10.39 18.27 15.41
N LEU A 256 11.71 18.38 15.55
CA LEU A 256 12.36 19.37 16.38
C LEU A 256 13.41 20.06 15.53
N ASN A 257 13.30 21.37 15.40
CA ASN A 257 14.28 22.21 14.75
C ASN A 257 14.85 23.16 15.79
N THR A 258 16.18 23.29 15.83
CA THR A 258 16.87 24.31 16.64
C THR A 258 17.83 25.04 15.73
N TYR A 259 17.91 26.35 15.86
CA TYR A 259 18.72 27.18 14.99
C TYR A 259 19.21 28.44 15.70
N ASN A 260 20.41 28.89 15.35
CA ASN A 260 20.98 30.18 15.72
C ASN A 260 21.67 30.78 14.49
N ASP A 261 22.46 31.84 14.68
CA ASP A 261 23.07 32.59 13.57
C ASP A 261 24.01 31.76 12.68
N ALA A 262 24.59 30.67 13.17
CA ALA A 262 25.55 29.85 12.41
C ALA A 262 25.19 28.37 12.31
N HIS A 263 24.27 27.89 13.14
CA HIS A 263 23.98 26.48 13.31
C HIS A 263 22.49 26.21 13.16
N ALA A 264 22.12 25.14 12.47
CA ALA A 264 20.77 24.59 12.52
C ALA A 264 20.82 23.06 12.64
N LEU A 265 19.95 22.51 13.48
CA LEU A 265 19.73 21.07 13.63
C LEU A 265 18.24 20.78 13.41
N ASN A 266 17.95 19.88 12.49
CA ASN A 266 16.61 19.37 12.21
C ASN A 266 16.57 17.90 12.56
N LEU A 267 15.70 17.52 13.48
CA LEU A 267 15.40 16.13 13.82
C LEU A 267 13.98 15.83 13.39
N THR A 268 13.78 14.71 12.70
CA THR A 268 12.46 14.29 12.22
C THR A 268 12.26 12.80 12.46
N TYR A 269 11.14 12.47 13.10
CA TYR A 269 10.60 11.12 13.22
C TYR A 269 9.31 11.01 12.41
N ARG A 270 9.19 9.94 11.62
CA ARG A 270 7.97 9.56 10.89
C ARG A 270 7.64 8.11 11.18
N GLY A 271 6.42 7.86 11.62
CA GLY A 271 5.88 6.53 11.80
C GLY A 271 4.70 6.29 10.87
N TYR A 272 4.65 5.13 10.22
CA TYR A 272 3.55 4.72 9.36
C TYR A 272 3.14 3.30 9.70
N ARG A 273 1.85 3.07 9.94
CA ARG A 273 1.26 1.75 10.19
C ARG A 273 0.05 1.60 9.30
N SER A 274 -0.03 0.51 8.55
CA SER A 274 -1.12 0.28 7.62
C SER A 274 -1.51 -1.17 7.55
N LYS A 275 -2.81 -1.43 7.51
CA LYS A 275 -3.42 -2.72 7.18
C LYS A 275 -4.30 -2.51 5.97
N PHE A 276 -4.03 -3.21 4.87
CA PHE A 276 -4.80 -3.00 3.64
C PHE A 276 -5.05 -4.32 2.92
N GLY A 277 -6.13 -4.33 2.14
CA GLY A 277 -6.46 -5.43 1.26
C GLY A 277 -5.40 -5.55 0.17
N GLU A 278 -4.70 -6.66 0.17
CA GLU A 278 -3.81 -7.09 -0.91
C GLU A 278 -3.99 -8.59 -1.07
N LEU A 279 -3.99 -9.07 -2.31
CA LEU A 279 -4.11 -10.48 -2.63
C LEU A 279 -3.11 -10.76 -3.74
N MET A 280 -2.39 -11.87 -3.62
CA MET A 280 -1.48 -12.29 -4.67
C MET A 280 -2.27 -12.52 -5.97
N PRO A 281 -1.83 -11.98 -7.13
CA PRO A 281 -2.58 -12.06 -8.39
C PRO A 281 -2.96 -13.49 -8.80
N SER A 282 -2.13 -14.47 -8.45
CA SER A 282 -2.42 -15.89 -8.66
C SER A 282 -3.71 -16.38 -8.00
N ILE A 283 -4.04 -15.81 -6.84
CA ILE A 283 -5.27 -16.15 -6.13
C ILE A 283 -6.47 -15.61 -6.90
N THR A 284 -6.40 -14.42 -7.48
CA THR A 284 -7.51 -13.90 -8.26
C THR A 284 -7.65 -14.58 -9.63
N SER A 285 -6.54 -14.97 -10.28
CA SER A 285 -6.57 -15.43 -11.67
C SER A 285 -6.73 -16.94 -11.85
N PHE A 286 -6.06 -17.78 -11.04
CA PHE A 286 -6.02 -19.23 -11.31
C PHE A 286 -6.22 -20.15 -10.10
N ARG A 287 -6.24 -19.63 -8.86
CA ARG A 287 -6.47 -20.45 -7.65
C ARG A 287 -7.78 -20.16 -6.92
N GLY A 288 -8.19 -18.91 -6.88
CA GLY A 288 -9.40 -18.47 -6.18
C GLY A 288 -10.64 -18.53 -7.04
N ASP A 289 -10.49 -18.78 -8.35
CA ASP A 289 -11.60 -18.88 -9.32
C ASP A 289 -12.58 -17.71 -9.20
N GLY A 290 -12.08 -16.48 -9.07
CA GLY A 290 -12.88 -15.27 -8.87
C GLY A 290 -12.35 -14.38 -7.74
N ALA A 291 -13.17 -13.39 -7.34
CA ALA A 291 -12.77 -12.44 -6.31
C ALA A 291 -12.99 -12.99 -4.89
N LEU A 292 -12.11 -12.57 -3.97
CA LEU A 292 -12.08 -13.05 -2.60
C LEU A 292 -11.70 -11.91 -1.65
N GLN A 293 -12.24 -11.92 -0.44
CA GLN A 293 -11.76 -11.07 0.65
C GLN A 293 -10.59 -11.75 1.37
N GLY A 294 -9.38 -11.23 1.18
CA GLY A 294 -8.18 -11.72 1.85
C GLY A 294 -7.97 -11.13 3.26
N GLU A 295 -6.99 -11.70 3.97
CA GLU A 295 -6.43 -11.13 5.19
C GLU A 295 -5.77 -9.77 4.90
N GLY A 296 -4.92 -9.74 3.87
CA GLY A 296 -4.26 -8.54 3.37
C GLY A 296 -2.80 -8.44 3.80
N THR A 297 -2.28 -7.22 3.74
CA THR A 297 -0.90 -6.89 4.12
C THR A 297 -0.91 -5.88 5.28
N GLU A 298 -0.03 -6.09 6.25
CA GLU A 298 0.32 -5.12 7.29
C GLU A 298 1.73 -4.60 7.05
N VAL A 299 1.90 -3.28 7.09
CA VAL A 299 3.19 -2.59 6.98
C VAL A 299 3.36 -1.67 8.18
N LYS A 300 4.52 -1.74 8.82
CA LYS A 300 4.96 -0.83 9.89
C LYS A 300 6.30 -0.25 9.47
N THR A 301 6.40 1.07 9.44
CA THR A 301 7.62 1.79 9.07
C THR A 301 7.92 2.86 10.10
N ASP A 302 9.16 2.89 10.56
CA ASP A 302 9.71 3.90 11.46
C ASP A 302 10.93 4.54 10.79
N SER A 303 10.89 5.84 10.58
CA SER A 303 11.94 6.60 9.90
C SER A 303 12.40 7.75 10.79
N TYR A 304 13.71 7.81 11.00
CA TYR A 304 14.40 8.83 11.77
C TYR A 304 15.37 9.55 10.84
N SER A 305 15.42 10.87 10.91
CA SER A 305 16.34 11.67 10.13
C SER A 305 16.87 12.84 10.95
N ALA A 306 18.12 13.17 10.72
CA ALA A 306 18.80 14.30 11.33
C ALA A 306 19.53 15.07 10.23
N LYS A 307 19.44 16.39 10.25
CA LYS A 307 20.17 17.29 9.37
C LYS A 307 20.80 18.39 10.20
N TYR A 308 22.10 18.57 10.04
CA TYR A 308 22.86 19.63 10.67
C TYR A 308 23.43 20.54 9.59
N ILE A 309 23.24 21.84 9.77
CA ILE A 309 23.72 22.89 8.88
C ILE A 309 24.66 23.76 9.70
N PHE A 310 25.84 24.01 9.15
CA PHE A 310 26.81 24.98 9.64
C PHE A 310 27.05 26.01 8.56
N ASP A 311 26.57 27.22 8.80
CA ASP A 311 26.57 28.36 7.88
C ASP A 311 27.02 29.60 8.65
N PRO A 312 28.31 29.69 9.04
CA PRO A 312 28.86 30.90 9.66
C PRO A 312 28.71 32.10 8.70
N GLU A 313 28.75 33.33 9.22
CA GLU A 313 28.76 34.57 8.41
C GLU A 313 29.93 34.68 7.41
N ASN A 314 30.83 33.70 7.37
CA ASN A 314 31.93 33.62 6.45
C ASN A 314 31.50 32.94 5.12
N PRO A 315 31.72 33.59 3.95
CA PRO A 315 31.31 33.06 2.64
C PRO A 315 32.00 31.76 2.21
N PHE A 316 33.09 31.35 2.88
CA PHE A 316 33.90 30.20 2.47
C PHE A 316 33.40 28.85 3.00
N ILE A 317 32.46 28.82 3.94
CA ILE A 317 32.01 27.58 4.58
C ILE A 317 30.49 27.58 4.74
N LYS A 318 29.82 26.67 4.02
CA LYS A 318 28.41 26.31 4.19
C LYS A 318 28.27 24.80 4.08
N LEU A 319 28.32 24.13 5.23
CA LEU A 319 28.28 22.68 5.34
C LEU A 319 26.89 22.21 5.73
N ALA A 320 26.43 21.15 5.08
CA ALA A 320 25.25 20.41 5.50
C ALA A 320 25.59 18.92 5.59
N LEU A 321 25.32 18.34 6.75
CA LEU A 321 25.42 16.91 7.02
C LEU A 321 24.02 16.40 7.34
N SER A 322 23.55 15.41 6.60
CA SER A 322 22.28 14.73 6.90
C SER A 322 22.46 13.23 7.01
N GLY A 323 21.69 12.61 7.87
CA GLY A 323 21.63 11.16 8.02
C GLY A 323 20.19 10.70 8.26
N TYR A 324 19.89 9.48 7.84
CA TYR A 324 18.60 8.86 8.13
C TYR A 324 18.74 7.36 8.42
N TYR A 325 17.77 6.84 9.16
CA TYR A 325 17.57 5.42 9.42
C TYR A 325 16.08 5.11 9.31
N THR A 326 15.72 4.14 8.46
CA THR A 326 14.35 3.68 8.27
C THR A 326 14.30 2.18 8.47
N LYS A 327 13.42 1.72 9.37
CA LYS A 327 13.10 0.32 9.58
C LYS A 327 11.68 0.06 9.10
N SER A 328 11.49 -1.03 8.36
CA SER A 328 10.18 -1.48 7.90
C SER A 328 9.98 -2.95 8.20
N ASP A 329 8.80 -3.28 8.71
CA ASP A 329 8.30 -4.64 8.92
C ASP A 329 7.02 -4.80 8.10
N THR A 330 7.04 -5.74 7.15
CA THR A 330 5.91 -6.07 6.30
C THR A 330 5.52 -7.52 6.54
N SER A 331 4.24 -7.76 6.80
CA SER A 331 3.66 -9.09 6.83
C SER A 331 2.50 -9.15 5.84
N SER A 332 2.53 -10.11 4.92
CA SER A 332 1.48 -10.32 3.93
C SER A 332 0.91 -11.71 4.11
N PHE A 333 -0.42 -11.79 4.19
CA PHE A 333 -1.16 -13.03 4.37
C PHE A 333 -2.09 -13.23 3.18
N THR A 334 -1.90 -14.34 2.49
CA THR A 334 -2.71 -14.72 1.33
C THR A 334 -3.24 -16.12 1.54
N PRO A 335 -4.57 -16.37 1.40
CA PRO A 335 -5.11 -17.72 1.42
C PRO A 335 -4.49 -18.55 0.31
N PHE A 336 -4.22 -19.80 0.63
CA PHE A 336 -3.80 -20.78 -0.36
C PHE A 336 -4.96 -21.72 -0.63
N ILE A 337 -5.50 -21.57 -1.83
CA ILE A 337 -6.65 -22.32 -2.33
C ILE A 337 -6.05 -23.27 -3.37
N GLU A 338 -5.84 -24.53 -2.98
CA GLU A 338 -5.43 -25.57 -3.95
C GLU A 338 -6.64 -26.09 -4.71
N ASP A 339 -7.79 -26.22 -4.04
CA ASP A 339 -9.01 -26.80 -4.59
C ASP A 339 -10.24 -25.94 -4.33
N LEU A 340 -11.33 -26.24 -5.03
CA LEU A 340 -12.59 -25.49 -4.98
C LEU A 340 -13.25 -25.45 -3.61
N VAL A 341 -12.73 -26.19 -2.63
CA VAL A 341 -13.46 -26.68 -1.47
C VAL A 341 -12.86 -26.23 -0.14
N ASP A 342 -11.53 -26.02 -0.07
CA ASP A 342 -10.87 -25.75 1.21
C ASP A 342 -10.04 -24.45 1.24
N PHE A 343 -10.07 -23.80 2.39
CA PHE A 343 -9.32 -22.60 2.77
C PHE A 343 -8.39 -22.87 3.97
N SER A 344 -8.01 -24.13 4.21
CA SER A 344 -7.30 -24.53 5.43
C SER A 344 -5.83 -24.12 5.48
N SER A 345 -5.27 -23.61 4.38
CA SER A 345 -3.86 -23.20 4.32
C SER A 345 -3.71 -21.77 3.82
N ARG A 346 -2.62 -21.12 4.26
CA ARG A 346 -2.29 -19.75 3.90
C ARG A 346 -0.80 -19.61 3.66
N HIS A 347 -0.45 -18.76 2.71
CA HIS A 347 0.91 -18.30 2.51
C HIS A 347 1.11 -17.01 3.30
N ALA A 348 2.14 -16.99 4.13
CA ALA A 348 2.58 -15.81 4.84
C ALA A 348 3.96 -15.41 4.31
N HIS A 349 4.12 -14.14 3.98
CA HIS A 349 5.40 -13.56 3.60
C HIS A 349 5.77 -12.45 4.58
N PHE A 350 7.00 -12.49 5.08
CA PHE A 350 7.52 -11.50 6.02
C PHE A 350 8.76 -10.85 5.42
N THR A 351 8.80 -9.52 5.44
CA THR A 351 9.94 -8.74 4.96
C THR A 351 10.32 -7.72 6.01
N ILE A 352 11.55 -7.82 6.52
CA ILE A 352 12.17 -6.80 7.35
C ILE A 352 13.20 -6.07 6.51
N SER A 353 13.14 -4.74 6.47
CA SER A 353 14.09 -3.90 5.75
C SER A 353 14.62 -2.83 6.68
N GLU A 354 15.94 -2.64 6.68
CA GLU A 354 16.62 -1.56 7.39
C GLU A 354 17.45 -0.77 6.39
N GLN A 355 17.25 0.54 6.35
CA GLN A 355 17.90 1.46 5.42
C GLN A 355 18.53 2.58 6.21
N LYS A 356 19.80 2.85 5.91
CA LYS A 356 20.54 3.98 6.45
C LYS A 356 21.24 4.70 5.32
N GLY A 357 21.37 6.01 5.45
CA GLY A 357 22.12 6.81 4.50
C GLY A 357 22.63 8.07 5.18
N THR A 358 23.72 8.59 4.63
CA THR A 358 24.33 9.85 5.02
C THR A 358 24.65 10.66 3.78
N ASN A 359 24.58 11.97 3.90
CA ASN A 359 24.95 12.90 2.86
C ASN A 359 25.72 14.07 3.48
N LEU A 360 26.80 14.47 2.84
CA LEU A 360 27.63 15.61 3.22
C LEU A 360 27.78 16.50 1.99
N SER A 361 27.42 17.76 2.12
CA SER A 361 27.55 18.75 1.05
C SER A 361 28.18 20.03 1.57
N ASN A 362 29.04 20.63 0.75
CA ASN A 362 29.51 22.00 0.92
C ASN A 362 28.97 22.85 -0.25
N THR A 363 28.26 23.92 0.06
CA THR A 363 27.64 24.82 -0.95
C THR A 363 28.23 26.22 -0.94
N SER A 364 29.41 26.39 -0.34
CA SER A 364 30.13 27.67 -0.29
C SER A 364 30.40 28.19 -1.70
N VAL A 365 30.21 29.50 -1.89
CA VAL A 365 30.53 30.18 -3.15
C VAL A 365 31.80 30.98 -2.91
N ALA A 366 32.94 30.47 -3.40
CA ALA A 366 34.17 31.25 -3.42
C ALA A 366 34.09 32.30 -4.53
N GLN A 367 34.31 33.57 -4.20
CA GLN A 367 34.45 34.63 -5.19
C GLN A 367 35.92 35.06 -5.26
N ILE A 368 36.47 35.17 -6.47
CA ILE A 368 37.79 35.79 -6.73
C ILE A 368 37.53 36.96 -7.69
N PHE A 369 37.94 38.17 -7.29
CA PHE A 369 37.73 39.42 -8.05
C PHE A 369 36.27 39.67 -8.46
N ASP A 370 35.34 39.57 -7.50
CA ASP A 370 33.88 39.77 -7.71
C ASP A 370 33.26 38.85 -8.77
N LYS A 371 33.93 37.76 -9.12
CA LYS A 371 33.40 36.70 -9.97
C LYS A 371 33.26 35.41 -9.16
N PRO A 372 32.10 34.73 -9.21
CA PRO A 372 31.97 33.41 -8.63
C PRO A 372 32.96 32.46 -9.31
N LEU A 373 33.71 31.68 -8.55
CA LEU A 373 34.33 30.47 -9.08
C LEU A 373 33.20 29.50 -9.40
N THR A 374 32.89 29.38 -10.68
CA THR A 374 32.04 28.32 -11.22
C THR A 374 32.71 26.98 -11.12
#